data_AF-A0A2K5AT00-F1
#
_entry.id   AF-A0A2K5AT00-F1
#
_cell.length_a   1.000
_cell.length_b   1.000
_cell.length_c   1.000
_cell.angle_alpha   90.00
_cell.angle_beta   90.00
_cell.angle_gamma   90.00
#
_symmetry.space_group_name_H-M   'P 1'
#
loop_
_entity.id
_entity.type
_entity.pdbx_description
1 polymer ?
#
loop_
_entity_poly.entity_id
_entity_poly.type
_entity_poly.pdbx_seq_one_letter_code
_entity_poly.pdbx_strand_id
1 'polypeptide(L)'
;MRYQHMFVLFEHDDGNVLNVSYEMLGEARRLMDGFNRRYALNEKVIAILLGHNVRELAYRAIDAGADAVILADHEELRYPRVNLYTKVICSIVRDRMLVKQAEPSTSDEYVKPRYMLFGADSIGRHISATVLAELESGLASDVNKLVIDDVMITHQYKTNGKPELYRQVLFMYRPDFSGFLWTQILCLDNKNPTIAREYSPQACSVIPGVFEPLQQHDGDARKRVEEGYARIVEYKPEFSNDDLKYRIVSRQIVRDEIGLEDSRVVVAFGRGIKDDPEGNIRMIEEFANLLGAKVAISLPLSKQPFNVSSTLKEKYFIPARVVGSSGKKVAPKLYIAIGISGAMHHLAGMKESDTVIAINPDPDAPIKDESDIFIQGRLEDVLPILIESIRGSEREVRG
;
A
#
# COMPACT_ATOMS: atom_id res chain seq x y z
N MET A 1 31.49 -7.06 6.68
CA MET A 1 30.37 -6.85 5.72
C MET A 1 29.83 -5.44 5.90
N ARG A 2 29.88 -4.60 4.85
CA ARG A 2 29.51 -3.18 4.94
C ARG A 2 28.01 -2.90 4.93
N TYR A 3 27.22 -3.78 4.32
CA TYR A 3 25.77 -3.65 4.26
C TYR A 3 25.12 -4.93 4.78
N GLN A 4 24.20 -4.76 5.72
CA GLN A 4 23.48 -5.87 6.33
C GLN A 4 22.06 -5.46 6.68
N HIS A 5 21.21 -6.47 6.79
CA HIS A 5 19.84 -6.40 7.27
C HIS A 5 18.88 -5.71 6.30
N MET A 6 17.61 -6.07 6.42
CA MET A 6 16.51 -5.40 5.76
C MET A 6 15.81 -4.51 6.76
N PHE A 7 15.74 -3.22 6.47
CA PHE A 7 15.03 -2.27 7.33
C PHE A 7 13.65 -1.99 6.75
N VAL A 8 12.65 -1.87 7.62
CA VAL A 8 11.27 -1.57 7.23
C VAL A 8 10.78 -0.39 8.04
N LEU A 9 10.26 0.65 7.38
CA LEU A 9 9.58 1.72 8.08
C LEU A 9 8.21 1.22 8.56
N PHE A 10 7.99 1.16 9.86
CA PHE A 10 6.73 0.72 10.45
C PHE A 10 5.81 1.92 10.70
N GLU A 11 4.97 2.20 9.69
CA GLU A 11 4.15 3.41 9.62
C GLU A 11 2.85 3.29 10.43
N HIS A 12 2.45 4.40 11.05
CA HIS A 12 1.21 4.54 11.79
C HIS A 12 0.68 5.97 11.68
N ASP A 13 -0.60 6.15 11.95
CA ASP A 13 -1.25 7.45 12.13
C ASP A 13 -1.78 7.59 13.57
N ASP A 14 -1.09 8.41 14.37
CA ASP A 14 -1.44 8.72 15.78
C ASP A 14 -1.78 7.45 16.61
N GLY A 15 -0.90 6.44 16.56
CA GLY A 15 -1.09 5.15 17.24
C GLY A 15 -1.76 4.04 16.40
N ASN A 16 -2.39 4.38 15.27
CA ASN A 16 -3.05 3.40 14.40
C ASN A 16 -2.09 2.93 13.30
N VAL A 17 -1.60 1.70 13.40
CA VAL A 17 -0.68 1.11 12.41
C VAL A 17 -1.39 0.97 11.07
N LEU A 18 -0.72 1.41 9.99
CA LEU A 18 -1.23 1.24 8.63
C LEU A 18 -1.06 -0.22 8.18
N ASN A 19 -2.03 -0.74 7.42
CA ASN A 19 -2.00 -2.16 7.02
C ASN A 19 -0.73 -2.52 6.23
N VAL A 20 -0.29 -1.61 5.35
CA VAL A 20 0.94 -1.74 4.56
C VAL A 20 2.18 -2.03 5.42
N SER A 21 2.22 -1.55 6.67
CA SER A 21 3.33 -1.83 7.60
C SER A 21 3.41 -3.31 7.97
N TYR A 22 2.26 -3.97 8.16
CA TYR A 22 2.18 -5.40 8.42
C TYR A 22 2.51 -6.23 7.17
N GLU A 23 2.02 -5.79 6.01
CA GLU A 23 2.30 -6.40 4.70
C GLU A 23 3.80 -6.38 4.40
N MET A 24 4.45 -5.21 4.58
CA MET A 24 5.89 -5.04 4.36
C MET A 24 6.73 -5.91 5.30
N LEU A 25 6.42 -5.96 6.59
CA LEU A 25 7.15 -6.82 7.52
C LEU A 25 6.96 -8.31 7.19
N GLY A 26 5.75 -8.69 6.79
CA GLY A 26 5.47 -10.06 6.40
C GLY A 26 6.27 -10.48 5.16
N GLU A 27 6.34 -9.61 4.16
CA GLU A 27 7.15 -9.87 2.97
C GLU A 27 8.65 -9.81 3.26
N ALA A 28 9.10 -8.86 4.07
CA ALA A 28 10.49 -8.76 4.50
C ALA A 28 10.97 -10.05 5.20
N ARG A 29 10.16 -10.62 6.09
CA ARG A 29 10.46 -11.88 6.77
C ARG A 29 10.62 -13.03 5.77
N ARG A 30 9.66 -13.20 4.85
CA ARG A 30 9.71 -14.26 3.82
C ARG A 30 10.96 -14.14 2.95
N LEU A 31 11.27 -12.92 2.50
CA LEU A 31 12.45 -12.63 1.68
C LEU A 31 13.74 -12.94 2.44
N MET A 32 13.86 -12.46 3.68
CA MET A 32 15.07 -12.63 4.47
C MET A 32 15.28 -14.08 4.94
N ASP A 33 14.22 -14.86 5.17
CA ASP A 33 14.33 -16.30 5.40
C ASP A 33 14.86 -17.05 4.18
N GLY A 34 14.33 -16.73 2.99
CA GLY A 34 14.83 -17.27 1.73
C GLY A 34 16.29 -16.88 1.49
N PHE A 35 16.62 -15.62 1.70
CA PHE A 35 17.97 -15.06 1.58
C PHE A 35 18.96 -15.78 2.51
N ASN A 36 18.65 -15.89 3.80
CA ASN A 36 19.54 -16.49 4.79
C ASN A 36 19.80 -17.98 4.48
N ARG A 37 18.77 -18.73 4.07
CA ARG A 37 18.93 -20.11 3.61
C ARG A 37 19.80 -20.20 2.36
N ARG A 38 19.55 -19.34 1.37
CA ARG A 38 20.25 -19.38 0.07
C ARG A 38 21.73 -19.02 0.19
N TYR A 39 22.05 -17.99 0.97
CA TYR A 39 23.40 -17.43 1.06
C TYR A 39 24.16 -17.88 2.31
N ALA A 40 23.57 -18.75 3.14
CA ALA A 40 24.13 -19.19 4.42
C ALA A 40 24.54 -18.02 5.33
N LEU A 41 23.66 -17.02 5.44
CA LEU A 41 23.80 -15.82 6.27
C LEU A 41 22.74 -15.79 7.37
N ASN A 42 22.88 -14.84 8.29
CA ASN A 42 21.93 -14.61 9.39
C ASN A 42 21.60 -13.12 9.50
N GLU A 43 21.16 -12.51 8.40
CA GLU A 43 20.72 -11.13 8.39
C GLU A 43 19.26 -11.00 8.86
N LYS A 44 18.97 -9.96 9.62
CA LYS A 44 17.69 -9.72 10.28
C LYS A 44 16.77 -8.75 9.54
N VAL A 45 15.49 -8.77 9.91
CA VAL A 45 14.50 -7.74 9.61
C VAL A 45 14.43 -6.77 10.78
N ILE A 46 14.77 -5.50 10.55
CA ILE A 46 14.79 -4.45 11.57
C ILE A 46 13.70 -3.43 11.25
N ALA A 47 12.69 -3.30 12.12
CA ALA A 47 11.68 -2.27 11.98
C ALA A 47 12.20 -0.93 12.54
N ILE A 48 11.93 0.16 11.82
CA ILE A 48 12.12 1.51 12.33
C ILE A 48 10.74 2.06 12.70
N LEU A 49 10.55 2.49 13.95
CA LEU A 49 9.30 3.03 14.47
C LEU A 49 9.52 4.44 15.02
N LEU A 50 8.87 5.44 14.41
CA LEU A 50 8.93 6.85 14.80
C LEU A 50 7.53 7.31 15.21
N GLY A 51 7.39 7.95 16.37
CA GLY A 51 6.12 8.49 16.82
C GLY A 51 6.20 9.14 18.20
N HIS A 52 5.05 9.26 18.87
CA HIS A 52 4.96 9.75 20.25
C HIS A 52 4.02 8.87 21.07
N ASN A 53 4.52 8.33 22.18
CA ASN A 53 3.85 7.31 23.01
C ASN A 53 3.50 6.03 22.20
N VAL A 54 4.44 5.55 21.40
CA VAL A 54 4.23 4.45 20.43
C VAL A 54 4.99 3.18 20.79
N ARG A 55 5.60 3.10 21.97
CA ARG A 55 6.32 1.91 22.44
C ARG A 55 5.53 0.61 22.26
N GLU A 56 4.23 0.63 22.51
CA GLU A 56 3.36 -0.55 22.35
C GLU A 56 3.30 -1.08 20.91
N LEU A 57 3.48 -0.20 19.92
CA LEU A 57 3.51 -0.60 18.50
C LEU A 57 4.79 -1.38 18.15
N ALA A 58 5.87 -1.25 18.92
CA ALA A 58 7.08 -2.03 18.71
C ALA A 58 6.82 -3.53 18.89
N TYR A 59 6.01 -3.92 19.89
CA TYR A 59 5.62 -5.32 20.06
C TYR A 59 4.80 -5.82 18.87
N ARG A 60 3.91 -4.99 18.32
CA ARG A 60 3.14 -5.34 17.12
C ARG A 60 4.04 -5.55 15.90
N ALA A 61 5.08 -4.75 15.74
CA ALA A 61 6.07 -4.96 14.67
C ALA A 61 6.81 -6.29 14.84
N ILE A 62 7.13 -6.69 16.07
CA ILE A 62 7.77 -7.98 16.37
C ILE A 62 6.83 -9.16 16.09
N ASP A 63 5.54 -9.06 16.43
CA ASP A 63 4.54 -10.07 16.06
C ASP A 63 4.29 -10.15 14.55
N ALA A 64 4.53 -9.06 13.84
CA ALA A 64 4.43 -8.97 12.40
C ALA A 64 5.67 -9.47 11.63
N GLY A 65 6.74 -9.90 12.34
CA GLY A 65 7.90 -10.54 11.73
C GLY A 65 9.23 -9.79 11.86
N ALA A 66 9.27 -8.66 12.58
CA ALA A 66 10.54 -7.99 12.89
C ALA A 66 11.35 -8.77 13.94
N ASP A 67 12.66 -8.94 13.69
CA ASP A 67 13.60 -9.50 14.67
C ASP A 67 13.98 -8.44 15.73
N ALA A 68 14.04 -7.17 15.31
CA ALA A 68 14.31 -6.05 16.20
C ALA A 68 13.55 -4.79 15.77
N VAL A 69 13.32 -3.89 16.71
CA VAL A 69 12.71 -2.58 16.49
C VAL A 69 13.64 -1.50 17.02
N ILE A 70 13.96 -0.52 16.18
CA ILE A 70 14.59 0.73 16.62
C ILE A 70 13.48 1.77 16.76
N LEU A 71 13.22 2.19 18.00
CA LEU A 71 12.13 3.06 18.41
C LEU A 71 12.65 4.47 18.67
N ALA A 72 12.12 5.46 17.95
CA ALA A 72 12.27 6.88 18.24
C ALA A 72 10.94 7.46 18.73
N ASP A 73 10.78 7.56 20.04
CA ASP A 73 9.58 8.10 20.69
C ASP A 73 9.84 9.54 21.15
N HIS A 74 9.25 10.52 20.48
CA HIS A 74 9.47 11.94 20.74
C HIS A 74 8.25 12.78 20.32
N GLU A 75 7.92 13.85 21.06
CA GLU A 75 6.73 14.68 20.79
C GLU A 75 6.72 15.28 19.36
N GLU A 76 7.86 15.78 18.90
CA GLU A 76 8.05 16.30 17.54
C GLU A 76 7.85 15.22 16.43
N LEU A 77 7.83 13.93 16.78
CA LEU A 77 7.55 12.83 15.86
C LEU A 77 6.10 12.36 15.91
N ARG A 78 5.22 12.96 16.73
CA ARG A 78 3.81 12.55 16.83
C ARG A 78 3.10 12.51 15.47
N TYR A 79 3.35 13.53 14.65
CA TYR A 79 2.80 13.65 13.32
C TYR A 79 3.93 13.68 12.29
N PRO A 80 3.81 12.95 11.16
CA PRO A 80 4.83 12.91 10.15
C PRO A 80 5.18 14.29 9.61
N ARG A 81 6.41 14.73 9.88
CA ARG A 81 7.07 15.83 9.19
C ARG A 81 8.24 15.25 8.43
N VAL A 82 8.16 15.32 7.10
CA VAL A 82 9.08 14.61 6.20
C VAL A 82 10.53 14.91 6.54
N ASN A 83 10.90 16.18 6.76
CA ASN A 83 12.28 16.54 7.13
C ASN A 83 12.76 15.89 8.45
N LEU A 84 11.91 15.84 9.49
CA LEU A 84 12.28 15.26 10.77
C LEU A 84 12.38 13.74 10.68
N TYR A 85 11.41 13.10 10.04
CA TYR A 85 11.42 11.65 9.81
C TYR A 85 12.65 11.26 9.00
N THR A 86 12.97 11.99 7.92
CA THR A 86 14.15 11.75 7.10
C THR A 86 15.43 11.90 7.89
N LYS A 87 15.57 12.97 8.69
CA LYS A 87 16.74 13.14 9.58
C LYS A 87 16.89 11.95 10.52
N VAL A 88 15.82 11.58 11.24
CA VAL A 88 15.85 10.52 12.24
C VAL A 88 16.15 9.16 11.61
N ILE A 89 15.47 8.80 10.52
CA ILE A 89 15.71 7.55 9.79
C ILE A 89 17.16 7.48 9.32
N CYS A 90 17.67 8.54 8.69
CA CYS A 90 19.05 8.59 8.21
C CYS A 90 20.08 8.50 9.34
N SER A 91 19.82 9.13 10.49
CA SER A 91 20.66 8.98 11.68
C SER A 91 20.65 7.55 12.20
N ILE A 92 19.48 6.92 12.33
CA ILE A 92 19.33 5.53 12.79
C ILE A 92 20.11 4.58 11.89
N VAL A 93 19.92 4.66 10.58
CA VAL A 93 20.52 3.67 9.67
C VAL A 93 22.03 3.83 9.50
N ARG A 94 22.58 5.02 9.80
CA ARG A 94 24.03 5.31 9.79
C ARG A 94 24.70 5.01 11.15
N ASP A 95 23.93 4.93 12.24
CA ASP A 95 24.47 4.66 13.58
C ASP A 95 24.75 3.16 13.78
N ARG A 96 25.99 2.78 13.52
CA ARG A 96 26.47 1.42 13.72
C ARG A 96 26.28 0.91 15.15
N MET A 97 26.45 1.75 16.16
CA MET A 97 26.33 1.30 17.57
C MET A 97 24.88 0.98 17.90
N LEU A 98 23.96 1.80 17.43
CA LEU A 98 22.53 1.56 17.57
C LEU A 98 22.10 0.28 16.84
N VAL A 99 22.55 0.06 15.60
CA VAL A 99 22.24 -1.16 14.85
C VAL A 99 22.83 -2.41 15.52
N LYS A 100 24.04 -2.31 16.10
CA LYS A 100 24.62 -3.39 16.91
C LYS A 100 23.84 -3.71 18.18
N GLN A 101 23.21 -2.71 18.81
CA GLN A 101 22.31 -2.96 19.93
C GLN A 101 21.06 -3.73 19.48
N ALA A 102 20.56 -3.43 18.27
CA ALA A 102 19.39 -4.11 17.70
C ALA A 102 19.72 -5.54 17.26
N GLU A 103 20.89 -5.75 16.67
CA GLU A 103 21.39 -7.06 16.27
C GLU A 103 22.89 -7.20 16.59
N PRO A 104 23.25 -7.89 17.69
CA PRO A 104 24.64 -8.04 18.12
C PRO A 104 25.57 -8.72 17.09
N SER A 105 25.03 -9.53 16.18
CA SER A 105 25.84 -10.14 15.11
C SER A 105 26.16 -9.19 13.94
N THR A 106 25.71 -7.93 14.00
CA THR A 106 26.07 -6.88 13.03
C THR A 106 27.59 -6.70 12.98
N SER A 107 28.13 -6.68 11.75
CA SER A 107 29.55 -6.50 11.44
C SER A 107 30.11 -5.18 11.96
N ASP A 108 31.36 -5.18 12.43
CA ASP A 108 32.10 -3.96 12.78
C ASP A 108 32.26 -3.00 11.59
N GLU A 109 32.24 -3.52 10.37
CA GLU A 109 32.33 -2.73 9.13
C GLU A 109 30.98 -2.15 8.66
N TYR A 110 29.88 -2.33 9.40
CA TYR A 110 28.56 -1.85 8.98
C TYR A 110 28.57 -0.34 8.70
N VAL A 111 27.99 0.04 7.56
CA VAL A 111 27.87 1.43 7.09
C VAL A 111 26.40 1.82 6.90
N LYS A 112 25.61 0.96 6.24
CA LYS A 112 24.20 1.21 5.89
C LYS A 112 23.43 -0.12 5.81
N PRO A 113 22.09 -0.07 5.78
CA PRO A 113 21.27 -1.24 5.51
C PRO A 113 21.59 -1.84 4.14
N ARG A 114 21.31 -3.14 3.98
CA ARG A 114 21.34 -3.77 2.67
C ARG A 114 20.08 -3.42 1.87
N TYR A 115 18.93 -3.54 2.51
CA TYR A 115 17.62 -3.28 1.92
C TYR A 115 16.80 -2.33 2.77
N MET A 116 15.92 -1.54 2.15
CA MET A 116 14.92 -0.73 2.86
C MET A 116 13.55 -0.78 2.18
N LEU A 117 12.49 -0.98 2.98
CA LEU A 117 11.11 -0.94 2.52
C LEU A 117 10.33 0.22 3.16
N PHE A 118 9.50 0.88 2.36
CA PHE A 118 8.62 1.99 2.75
C PHE A 118 7.19 1.75 2.22
N GLY A 119 6.17 2.31 2.84
CA GLY A 119 4.83 2.32 2.27
C GLY A 119 4.76 3.24 1.05
N ALA A 120 4.01 2.85 0.02
CA ALA A 120 3.73 3.71 -1.13
C ALA A 120 2.41 4.49 -0.97
N ASP A 121 2.12 4.94 0.26
CA ASP A 121 1.01 5.85 0.54
C ASP A 121 1.41 7.33 0.33
N SER A 122 0.53 8.25 0.71
CA SER A 122 0.75 9.69 0.52
C SER A 122 1.95 10.24 1.30
N ILE A 123 2.28 9.66 2.45
CA ILE A 123 3.38 10.09 3.32
C ILE A 123 4.62 9.26 3.04
N GLY A 124 4.48 7.94 2.96
CA GLY A 124 5.57 6.99 2.73
C GLY A 124 6.33 7.28 1.43
N ARG A 125 5.63 7.69 0.34
CA ARG A 125 6.27 8.13 -0.92
C ARG A 125 7.19 9.36 -0.74
N HIS A 126 6.81 10.30 0.13
CA HIS A 126 7.62 11.49 0.38
C HIS A 126 8.82 11.17 1.29
N ILE A 127 8.59 10.34 2.32
CA ILE A 127 9.65 9.90 3.24
C ILE A 127 10.68 9.08 2.47
N SER A 128 10.26 8.07 1.68
CA SER A 128 11.17 7.23 0.92
C SER A 128 12.03 8.06 -0.03
N ALA A 129 11.43 9.00 -0.78
CA ALA A 129 12.18 9.83 -1.71
C ALA A 129 13.26 10.68 -1.01
N THR A 130 12.93 11.30 0.12
CA THR A 130 13.86 12.18 0.84
C THR A 130 14.92 11.41 1.62
N VAL A 131 14.57 10.26 2.21
CA VAL A 131 15.54 9.34 2.85
C VAL A 131 16.54 8.82 1.83
N LEU A 132 16.09 8.34 0.67
CA LEU A 132 17.02 7.78 -0.32
C LEU A 132 17.87 8.85 -1.01
N ALA A 133 17.35 10.07 -1.15
CA ALA A 133 18.16 11.22 -1.58
C ALA A 133 19.27 11.53 -0.57
N GLU A 134 18.95 11.61 0.71
CA GLU A 134 19.91 11.85 1.79
C GLU A 134 20.94 10.71 1.92
N LEU A 135 20.52 9.46 1.72
CA LEU A 135 21.40 8.29 1.69
C LEU A 135 22.17 8.11 0.38
N GLU A 136 21.93 8.96 -0.62
CA GLU A 136 22.52 8.93 -1.97
C GLU A 136 22.32 7.61 -2.73
N SER A 137 21.18 6.93 -2.50
CA SER A 137 20.87 5.62 -3.09
C SER A 137 19.67 5.66 -4.03
N GLY A 138 19.40 4.55 -4.73
CA GLY A 138 18.24 4.42 -5.63
C GLY A 138 16.97 3.99 -4.91
N LEU A 139 15.82 4.44 -5.45
CA LEU A 139 14.48 4.08 -4.99
C LEU A 139 13.66 3.56 -6.18
N ALA A 140 13.08 2.36 -6.05
CA ALA A 140 11.99 1.93 -6.93
C ALA A 140 10.64 2.18 -6.25
N SER A 141 9.80 3.04 -6.81
CA SER A 141 8.49 3.33 -6.21
C SER A 141 7.44 2.31 -6.61
N ASP A 142 6.36 2.19 -5.85
CA ASP A 142 5.13 1.46 -6.21
C ASP A 142 5.38 0.02 -6.66
N VAL A 143 6.12 -0.73 -5.86
CA VAL A 143 6.48 -2.12 -6.11
C VAL A 143 5.37 -3.04 -5.60
N ASN A 144 5.08 -4.09 -6.37
CA ASN A 144 4.09 -5.13 -6.01
C ASN A 144 4.67 -6.55 -6.00
N LYS A 145 5.95 -6.73 -6.35
CA LYS A 145 6.65 -8.00 -6.20
C LYS A 145 8.14 -7.78 -5.95
N LEU A 146 8.69 -8.57 -5.05
CA LEU A 146 10.09 -8.51 -4.62
C LEU A 146 10.73 -9.90 -4.74
N VAL A 147 11.98 -9.95 -5.21
CA VAL A 147 12.80 -11.17 -5.24
C VAL A 147 14.24 -10.80 -4.91
N ILE A 148 14.97 -11.65 -4.19
CA ILE A 148 16.42 -11.48 -3.98
C ILE A 148 17.18 -12.58 -4.72
N ASP A 149 18.06 -12.17 -5.64
CA ASP A 149 18.85 -13.08 -6.46
C ASP A 149 20.21 -12.48 -6.87
N ASP A 150 21.08 -13.29 -7.44
CA ASP A 150 22.30 -12.86 -8.10
C ASP A 150 22.02 -12.62 -9.60
N VAL A 151 22.70 -11.65 -10.20
CA VAL A 151 22.52 -11.32 -11.62
C VAL A 151 23.85 -10.97 -12.28
N MET A 152 24.07 -11.51 -13.46
CA MET A 152 25.18 -11.14 -14.32
C MET A 152 24.76 -9.96 -15.19
N ILE A 153 25.49 -8.85 -15.13
CA ILE A 153 25.19 -7.65 -15.92
C ILE A 153 26.41 -7.27 -16.74
N THR A 154 26.16 -6.97 -18.02
CA THR A 154 27.14 -6.38 -18.93
C THR A 154 26.57 -5.08 -19.45
N HIS A 155 27.17 -3.94 -19.09
CA HIS A 155 26.69 -2.63 -19.48
C HIS A 155 27.85 -1.65 -19.66
N GLN A 156 27.85 -0.88 -20.75
CA GLN A 156 28.94 0.02 -21.10
C GLN A 156 29.28 1.00 -19.97
N TYR A 157 28.27 1.61 -19.35
CA TYR A 157 28.49 2.60 -18.30
C TYR A 157 28.62 2.00 -16.89
N LYS A 158 27.94 0.89 -16.59
CA LYS A 158 27.88 0.33 -15.22
C LYS A 158 29.01 -0.65 -14.93
N THR A 159 29.49 -1.37 -15.94
CA THR A 159 30.48 -2.45 -15.79
C THR A 159 31.66 -2.29 -16.76
N ASN A 160 31.76 -1.13 -17.42
CA ASN A 160 32.77 -0.85 -18.44
C ASN A 160 32.78 -1.91 -19.56
N GLY A 161 31.59 -2.38 -19.95
CA GLY A 161 31.41 -3.39 -21.00
C GLY A 161 31.81 -4.81 -20.60
N LYS A 162 32.20 -5.06 -19.35
CA LYS A 162 32.57 -6.40 -18.86
C LYS A 162 31.38 -7.08 -18.16
N PRO A 163 31.24 -8.41 -18.27
CA PRO A 163 30.29 -9.15 -17.47
C PRO A 163 30.70 -9.10 -16.00
N GLU A 164 29.83 -8.55 -15.17
CA GLU A 164 30.03 -8.43 -13.72
C GLU A 164 28.89 -9.13 -12.98
N LEU A 165 29.25 -9.98 -12.02
CA LEU A 165 28.28 -10.61 -11.13
C LEU A 165 27.91 -9.63 -10.02
N TYR A 166 26.63 -9.30 -9.93
CA TYR A 166 26.03 -8.61 -8.80
C TYR A 166 25.35 -9.66 -7.93
N ARG A 167 25.79 -9.78 -6.68
CA ARG A 167 25.20 -10.73 -5.74
C ARG A 167 24.15 -10.05 -4.89
N GLN A 168 23.17 -10.80 -4.42
CA GLN A 168 22.23 -10.35 -3.40
C GLN A 168 21.47 -9.07 -3.84
N VAL A 169 21.02 -9.05 -5.09
CA VAL A 169 20.29 -7.93 -5.68
C VAL A 169 18.81 -8.06 -5.36
N LEU A 170 18.17 -6.96 -4.99
CA LEU A 170 16.73 -6.85 -4.82
C LEU A 170 16.09 -6.50 -6.17
N PHE A 171 15.31 -7.44 -6.70
CA PHE A 171 14.52 -7.32 -7.91
C PHE A 171 13.17 -6.73 -7.54
N MET A 172 12.92 -5.50 -8.00
CA MET A 172 11.75 -4.72 -7.65
C MET A 172 10.83 -4.62 -8.86
N TYR A 173 9.70 -5.33 -8.84
CA TYR A 173 8.74 -5.35 -9.93
C TYR A 173 7.62 -4.34 -9.68
N ARG A 174 7.33 -3.52 -10.69
CA ARG A 174 6.22 -2.57 -10.63
C ARG A 174 5.41 -2.53 -11.93
N PRO A 175 4.10 -2.27 -11.85
CA PRO A 175 3.31 -1.89 -13.01
C PRO A 175 3.64 -0.45 -13.41
N ASP A 176 3.97 -0.25 -14.68
CA ASP A 176 4.14 1.05 -15.31
C ASP A 176 3.05 1.30 -16.35
N PHE A 177 2.89 2.57 -16.74
CA PHE A 177 1.91 3.00 -17.73
C PHE A 177 0.49 2.47 -17.41
N SER A 178 0.00 2.69 -16.18
CA SER A 178 -1.33 2.18 -15.73
C SER A 178 -1.49 0.65 -15.85
N GLY A 179 -0.42 -0.12 -15.68
CA GLY A 179 -0.47 -1.59 -15.71
C GLY A 179 -0.21 -2.22 -17.07
N PHE A 180 -0.04 -1.43 -18.15
CA PHE A 180 0.28 -1.96 -19.48
C PHE A 180 1.71 -2.50 -19.61
N LEU A 181 2.62 -2.08 -18.74
CA LEU A 181 4.01 -2.53 -18.75
C LEU A 181 4.39 -3.07 -17.37
N TRP A 182 5.08 -4.21 -17.35
CA TRP A 182 5.69 -4.73 -16.14
C TRP A 182 7.19 -4.47 -16.19
N THR A 183 7.66 -3.62 -15.29
CA THR A 183 9.07 -3.22 -15.22
C THR A 183 9.74 -3.87 -14.04
N GLN A 184 10.93 -4.40 -14.28
CA GLN A 184 11.84 -4.86 -13.22
C GLN A 184 12.94 -3.82 -13.02
N ILE A 185 13.03 -3.27 -11.82
CA ILE A 185 14.01 -2.25 -11.45
C ILE A 185 15.07 -2.87 -10.54
N LEU A 186 16.34 -2.57 -10.80
CA LEU A 186 17.48 -3.02 -10.01
C LEU A 186 18.31 -1.82 -9.57
N CYS A 187 18.60 -1.75 -8.26
CA CYS A 187 19.49 -0.75 -7.69
C CYS A 187 20.92 -1.33 -7.63
N LEU A 188 21.70 -1.13 -8.71
CA LEU A 188 23.02 -1.75 -8.87
C LEU A 188 24.14 -0.73 -8.74
N ASP A 189 25.16 -1.06 -7.95
CA ASP A 189 26.45 -0.35 -7.90
C ASP A 189 27.01 -0.10 -9.30
N ASN A 190 27.60 1.08 -9.49
CA ASN A 190 28.44 1.32 -10.65
C ASN A 190 29.84 0.75 -10.36
N LYS A 191 30.17 -0.34 -11.04
CA LYS A 191 31.47 -1.02 -10.94
C LYS A 191 32.48 -0.52 -11.97
N ASN A 192 32.11 0.42 -12.83
CA ASN A 192 33.06 1.05 -13.73
C ASN A 192 34.09 1.86 -12.93
N PRO A 193 35.40 1.53 -13.00
CA PRO A 193 36.41 2.17 -12.15
C PRO A 193 36.52 3.69 -12.30
N THR A 194 36.13 4.27 -13.45
CA THR A 194 36.24 5.72 -13.68
C THR A 194 35.11 6.52 -13.06
N ILE A 195 33.97 5.88 -12.78
CA ILE A 195 32.75 6.51 -12.24
C ILE A 195 32.11 5.61 -11.18
N ALA A 196 32.96 4.95 -10.39
CA ALA A 196 32.55 3.97 -9.39
C ALA A 196 31.64 4.64 -8.36
N ARG A 197 30.51 4.00 -8.06
CA ARG A 197 29.53 4.51 -7.11
C ARG A 197 28.74 3.39 -6.49
N GLU A 198 28.61 3.45 -5.17
CA GLU A 198 27.77 2.52 -4.40
C GLU A 198 26.35 3.05 -4.33
N TYR A 199 25.37 2.18 -4.56
CA TYR A 199 23.95 2.45 -4.39
C TYR A 199 23.41 1.49 -3.33
N SER A 200 23.57 1.90 -2.07
CA SER A 200 23.04 1.19 -0.91
C SER A 200 22.41 2.19 0.08
N PRO A 201 21.25 1.86 0.68
CA PRO A 201 20.53 0.59 0.57
C PRO A 201 19.78 0.43 -0.76
N GLN A 202 19.56 -0.81 -1.20
CA GLN A 202 18.62 -1.07 -2.29
C GLN A 202 17.20 -0.96 -1.73
N ALA A 203 16.42 0.02 -2.19
CA ALA A 203 15.17 0.37 -1.53
C ALA A 203 13.99 0.52 -2.48
N CYS A 204 12.79 0.26 -1.94
CA CYS A 204 11.54 0.48 -2.65
C CYS A 204 10.43 0.98 -1.73
N SER A 205 9.43 1.61 -2.35
CA SER A 205 8.11 1.76 -1.73
C SER A 205 7.15 0.68 -2.24
N VAL A 206 6.35 0.12 -1.34
CA VAL A 206 5.44 -1.01 -1.57
C VAL A 206 4.00 -0.50 -1.67
N ILE A 207 3.29 -0.91 -2.73
CA ILE A 207 1.87 -0.57 -2.90
C ILE A 207 1.05 -1.19 -1.76
N PRO A 208 0.22 -0.43 -1.02
CA PRO A 208 -0.68 -1.02 -0.04
C PRO A 208 -1.62 -2.07 -0.64
N GLY A 209 -1.83 -3.18 0.06
CA GLY A 209 -2.75 -4.26 -0.31
C GLY A 209 -2.18 -5.32 -1.26
N VAL A 210 -0.92 -5.23 -1.69
CA VAL A 210 -0.32 -6.17 -2.66
C VAL A 210 0.33 -7.40 -2.03
N PHE A 211 0.78 -7.29 -0.77
CA PHE A 211 1.34 -8.41 -0.03
C PHE A 211 0.42 -8.82 1.10
N GLU A 212 0.47 -10.09 1.46
CA GLU A 212 -0.25 -10.61 2.61
C GLU A 212 0.59 -10.40 3.89
N PRO A 213 0.02 -9.83 4.96
CA PRO A 213 0.63 -9.84 6.28
C PRO A 213 0.99 -11.26 6.73
N LEU A 214 1.93 -11.40 7.66
CA LEU A 214 2.10 -12.69 8.34
C LEU A 214 0.89 -12.97 9.23
N GLN A 215 0.54 -14.25 9.36
CA GLN A 215 -0.30 -14.67 10.48
C GLN A 215 0.43 -14.26 11.75
N GLN A 216 -0.21 -13.39 12.54
CA GLN A 216 0.37 -12.92 13.78
C GLN A 216 0.66 -14.13 14.67
N HIS A 217 1.90 -14.24 15.15
CA HIS A 217 2.18 -15.15 16.25
C HIS A 217 1.36 -14.69 17.45
N ASP A 218 0.67 -15.61 18.15
CA ASP A 218 -0.28 -15.34 19.25
C ASP A 218 0.29 -14.48 20.40
N GLY A 219 0.43 -13.16 20.18
CA GLY A 219 0.71 -12.14 21.19
C GLY A 219 2.01 -12.30 22.00
N ASP A 220 2.97 -13.11 21.53
CA ASP A 220 4.15 -13.50 22.32
C ASP A 220 5.35 -12.54 22.17
N ALA A 221 5.20 -11.43 21.45
CA ALA A 221 6.28 -10.46 21.24
C ALA A 221 6.94 -10.00 22.54
N ARG A 222 6.17 -9.77 23.61
CA ARG A 222 6.71 -9.35 24.91
C ARG A 222 7.66 -10.38 25.49
N LYS A 223 7.23 -11.64 25.51
CA LYS A 223 8.06 -12.76 25.97
C LYS A 223 9.29 -12.94 25.10
N ARG A 224 9.16 -12.84 23.76
CA ARG A 224 10.33 -12.90 22.86
C ARG A 224 11.35 -11.80 23.15
N VAL A 225 10.91 -10.61 23.55
CA VAL A 225 11.80 -9.52 23.98
C VAL A 225 12.45 -9.84 25.33
N GLU A 226 11.67 -10.31 26.31
CA GLU A 226 12.16 -10.68 27.65
C GLU A 226 13.19 -11.83 27.60
N GLU A 227 12.97 -12.82 26.73
CA GLU A 227 13.85 -13.96 26.50
C GLU A 227 15.03 -13.64 25.56
N GLY A 228 15.07 -12.43 24.98
CA GLY A 228 16.15 -11.95 24.12
C GLY A 228 16.15 -12.50 22.69
N TYR A 229 15.06 -13.14 22.26
CA TYR A 229 14.84 -13.58 20.88
C TYR A 229 14.49 -12.41 19.94
N ALA A 230 13.91 -11.34 20.49
CA ALA A 230 13.67 -10.08 19.79
C ALA A 230 14.23 -8.90 20.61
N ARG A 231 14.47 -7.75 19.97
CA ARG A 231 15.00 -6.56 20.66
C ARG A 231 14.21 -5.30 20.34
N ILE A 232 14.03 -4.45 21.34
CA ILE A 232 13.56 -3.07 21.16
C ILE A 232 14.67 -2.16 21.65
N VAL A 233 15.18 -1.31 20.77
CA VAL A 233 16.27 -0.38 21.06
C VAL A 233 15.75 1.04 20.91
N GLU A 234 15.95 1.86 21.93
CA GLU A 234 15.53 3.25 21.90
C GLU A 234 16.59 4.14 21.24
N TYR A 235 16.14 4.96 20.30
CA TYR A 235 16.90 6.06 19.74
C TYR A 235 16.30 7.38 20.22
N LYS A 236 17.12 8.24 20.82
CA LYS A 236 16.70 9.56 21.28
C LYS A 236 17.10 10.59 20.22
N PRO A 237 16.16 11.10 19.40
CA PRO A 237 16.48 12.09 18.39
C PRO A 237 16.73 13.46 19.04
N GLU A 238 17.67 14.21 18.48
CA GLU A 238 17.92 15.61 18.83
C GLU A 238 17.53 16.52 17.65
N PHE A 239 16.73 17.55 17.95
CA PHE A 239 16.26 18.52 16.98
C PHE A 239 16.82 19.91 17.31
N SER A 240 17.45 20.53 16.31
CA SER A 240 17.88 21.92 16.35
C SER A 240 16.75 22.85 15.91
N ASN A 241 16.89 24.15 16.19
CA ASN A 241 15.94 25.16 15.70
C ASN A 241 15.81 25.16 14.17
N ASP A 242 16.86 24.78 13.44
CA ASP A 242 16.84 24.69 11.99
C ASP A 242 16.00 23.51 11.47
N ASP A 243 15.84 22.45 12.27
CA ASP A 243 14.99 21.32 11.92
C ASP A 243 13.50 21.67 12.13
N LEU A 244 13.20 22.56 13.08
CA LEU A 244 11.86 22.93 13.52
C LEU A 244 11.28 24.16 12.78
N LYS A 245 11.74 24.41 11.55
CA LYS A 245 11.33 25.56 10.71
C LYS A 245 9.83 25.62 10.41
N TYR A 246 9.15 24.48 10.37
CA TYR A 246 7.71 24.42 10.20
C TYR A 246 7.06 23.49 11.22
N ARG A 247 5.84 23.85 11.60
CA ARG A 247 5.02 23.11 12.56
C ARG A 247 3.62 22.91 12.00
N ILE A 248 2.98 21.85 12.43
CA ILE A 248 1.58 21.58 12.11
C ILE A 248 0.74 22.46 13.03
N VAL A 249 0.03 23.43 12.45
CA VAL A 249 -0.82 24.38 13.20
C VAL A 249 -2.19 23.76 13.51
N SER A 250 -2.74 23.02 12.55
CA SER A 250 -4.00 22.31 12.71
C SER A 250 -3.98 21.02 11.89
N ARG A 251 -4.74 20.02 12.37
CA ARG A 251 -4.98 18.76 11.68
C ARG A 251 -6.48 18.50 11.73
N GLN A 252 -7.10 18.28 10.57
CA GLN A 252 -8.50 17.90 10.47
C GLN A 252 -8.58 16.52 9.83
N ILE A 253 -9.11 15.55 10.57
CA ILE A 253 -9.38 14.22 10.04
C ILE A 253 -10.71 14.31 9.29
N VAL A 254 -10.64 14.36 7.96
CA VAL A 254 -11.82 14.25 7.11
C VAL A 254 -12.12 12.77 6.95
N ARG A 255 -13.09 12.26 7.72
CA ARG A 255 -13.59 10.90 7.52
C ARG A 255 -14.40 10.87 6.23
N ASP A 256 -13.95 10.08 5.26
CA ASP A 256 -14.80 9.68 4.15
C ASP A 256 -15.87 8.72 4.72
N GLU A 257 -17.05 9.25 5.04
CA GLU A 257 -18.15 8.47 5.63
C GLU A 257 -18.58 7.27 4.76
N ILE A 258 -18.22 7.30 3.47
CA ILE A 258 -18.65 6.30 2.50
C ILE A 258 -17.60 5.21 2.35
N GLY A 259 -16.32 5.60 2.32
CA GLY A 259 -15.19 4.68 2.23
C GLY A 259 -15.19 3.84 0.95
N LEU A 260 -15.40 4.49 -0.19
CA LEU A 260 -15.44 3.80 -1.49
C LEU A 260 -14.07 3.21 -1.88
N GLU A 261 -12.98 3.91 -1.56
CA GLU A 261 -11.61 3.59 -1.98
C GLU A 261 -11.09 2.31 -1.32
N ASP A 262 -11.51 2.03 -0.08
CA ASP A 262 -11.11 0.85 0.70
C ASP A 262 -12.11 -0.32 0.58
N SER A 263 -13.14 -0.19 -0.26
CA SER A 263 -14.20 -1.19 -0.34
C SER A 263 -13.77 -2.39 -1.20
N ARG A 264 -13.97 -3.62 -0.69
CA ARG A 264 -13.73 -4.85 -1.47
C ARG A 264 -14.75 -5.05 -2.60
N VAL A 265 -15.97 -4.53 -2.45
CA VAL A 265 -17.05 -4.65 -3.43
C VAL A 265 -17.75 -3.30 -3.57
N VAL A 266 -17.83 -2.79 -4.81
CA VAL A 266 -18.52 -1.53 -5.12
C VAL A 266 -19.66 -1.80 -6.10
N VAL A 267 -20.87 -1.37 -5.74
CA VAL A 267 -22.03 -1.34 -6.63
C VAL A 267 -22.26 0.09 -7.06
N ALA A 268 -22.04 0.40 -8.33
CA ALA A 268 -22.22 1.73 -8.89
C ALA A 268 -23.46 1.78 -9.77
N PHE A 269 -24.23 2.87 -9.69
CA PHE A 269 -25.36 3.08 -10.60
C PHE A 269 -25.31 4.42 -11.35
N GLY A 270 -25.92 4.43 -12.51
CA GLY A 270 -25.94 5.57 -13.43
C GLY A 270 -27.34 6.08 -13.73
N ARG A 271 -27.43 6.92 -14.76
CA ARG A 271 -28.72 7.48 -15.21
C ARG A 271 -29.69 6.45 -15.78
N GLY A 272 -29.27 5.20 -15.93
CA GLY A 272 -30.15 4.09 -16.34
C GLY A 272 -31.32 3.84 -15.38
N ILE A 273 -31.29 4.36 -14.14
CA ILE A 273 -32.40 4.26 -13.17
C ILE A 273 -33.65 5.09 -13.53
N LYS A 274 -33.61 5.82 -14.65
CA LYS A 274 -34.57 6.88 -15.03
C LYS A 274 -36.06 6.48 -15.03
N ASP A 275 -36.38 5.20 -15.20
CA ASP A 275 -37.76 4.75 -15.42
C ASP A 275 -38.53 4.65 -14.09
N ASP A 276 -37.89 4.21 -13.00
CA ASP A 276 -38.37 4.34 -11.61
C ASP A 276 -37.20 4.67 -10.67
N PRO A 277 -36.75 5.93 -10.59
CA PRO A 277 -35.55 6.28 -9.84
C PRO A 277 -35.57 5.85 -8.37
N GLU A 278 -36.72 5.99 -7.69
CA GLU A 278 -36.82 5.66 -6.27
C GLU A 278 -36.89 4.14 -6.02
N GLY A 279 -37.72 3.41 -6.77
CA GLY A 279 -37.76 1.95 -6.68
C GLY A 279 -36.43 1.31 -7.06
N ASN A 280 -35.81 1.81 -8.14
CA ASN A 280 -34.52 1.31 -8.61
C ASN A 280 -33.39 1.55 -7.61
N ILE A 281 -33.32 2.72 -6.96
CA ILE A 281 -32.32 2.97 -5.93
C ILE A 281 -32.50 2.03 -4.74
N ARG A 282 -33.74 1.77 -4.30
CA ARG A 282 -34.02 0.83 -3.20
C ARG A 282 -33.62 -0.60 -3.55
N MET A 283 -33.87 -1.03 -4.78
CA MET A 283 -33.47 -2.34 -5.28
C MET A 283 -31.94 -2.48 -5.36
N ILE A 284 -31.25 -1.45 -5.83
CA ILE A 284 -29.78 -1.40 -5.85
C ILE A 284 -29.21 -1.41 -4.42
N GLU A 285 -29.84 -0.71 -3.48
CA GLU A 285 -29.45 -0.72 -2.07
C GLU A 285 -29.61 -2.11 -1.45
N GLU A 286 -30.73 -2.78 -1.67
CA GLU A 286 -30.97 -4.15 -1.23
C GLU A 286 -29.90 -5.10 -1.77
N PHE A 287 -29.63 -5.03 -3.08
CA PHE A 287 -28.61 -5.83 -3.73
C PHE A 287 -27.20 -5.56 -3.16
N ALA A 288 -26.84 -4.29 -2.99
CA ALA A 288 -25.55 -3.90 -2.41
C ALA A 288 -25.39 -4.40 -0.97
N ASN A 289 -26.45 -4.33 -0.17
CA ASN A 289 -26.43 -4.82 1.22
C ASN A 289 -26.19 -6.33 1.30
N LEU A 290 -26.79 -7.12 0.39
CA LEU A 290 -26.56 -8.57 0.32
C LEU A 290 -25.09 -8.92 0.00
N LEU A 291 -24.39 -8.04 -0.72
CA LEU A 291 -22.98 -8.23 -1.08
C LEU A 291 -22.01 -7.61 -0.06
N GLY A 292 -22.50 -6.93 0.97
CA GLY A 292 -21.65 -6.09 1.83
C GLY A 292 -20.96 -4.96 1.06
N ALA A 293 -21.54 -4.52 -0.06
CA ALA A 293 -20.93 -3.58 -0.99
C ALA A 293 -21.20 -2.12 -0.60
N LYS A 294 -20.27 -1.24 -0.97
CA LYS A 294 -20.53 0.21 -0.91
C LYS A 294 -21.15 0.69 -2.22
N VAL A 295 -22.10 1.61 -2.10
CA VAL A 295 -22.83 2.14 -3.26
C VAL A 295 -22.17 3.41 -3.80
N ALA A 296 -21.86 3.42 -5.09
CA ALA A 296 -21.33 4.55 -5.83
C ALA A 296 -22.31 5.06 -6.90
N ILE A 297 -22.03 6.24 -7.45
CA ILE A 297 -22.81 6.85 -8.54
C ILE A 297 -21.91 7.36 -9.67
N SER A 298 -22.48 7.51 -10.87
CA SER A 298 -21.83 8.26 -11.94
C SER A 298 -21.98 9.78 -11.74
N LEU A 299 -21.02 10.56 -12.28
CA LEU A 299 -20.98 12.02 -12.16
C LEU A 299 -22.29 12.74 -12.56
N PRO A 300 -23.02 12.33 -13.62
CA PRO A 300 -24.28 12.99 -13.97
C PRO A 300 -25.33 12.96 -12.86
N LEU A 301 -25.35 11.93 -12.00
CA LEU A 301 -26.33 11.82 -10.91
C LEU A 301 -26.07 12.80 -9.78
N SER A 302 -24.81 13.20 -9.53
CA SER A 302 -24.50 14.22 -8.51
C SER A 302 -24.78 15.64 -9.00
N LYS A 303 -24.67 15.88 -10.31
CA LYS A 303 -24.91 17.20 -10.92
C LYS A 303 -26.36 17.43 -11.33
N GLN A 304 -27.03 16.39 -11.81
CA GLN A 304 -28.40 16.41 -12.31
C GLN A 304 -29.17 15.25 -11.69
N PRO A 305 -29.47 15.32 -10.39
CA PRO A 305 -30.19 14.27 -9.68
C PRO A 305 -31.62 14.13 -10.22
N PHE A 306 -32.15 12.90 -10.21
CA PHE A 306 -33.57 12.67 -10.42
C PHE A 306 -34.39 13.20 -9.23
N ASN A 307 -35.69 13.41 -9.45
CA ASN A 307 -36.60 13.77 -8.37
C ASN A 307 -36.95 12.53 -7.55
N VAL A 308 -36.37 12.43 -6.35
CA VAL A 308 -36.57 11.34 -5.38
C VAL A 308 -36.75 11.95 -3.99
N SER A 309 -37.16 11.15 -3.02
CA SER A 309 -37.23 11.58 -1.62
C SER A 309 -35.93 12.24 -1.13
N SER A 310 -36.05 13.24 -0.25
CA SER A 310 -34.91 13.99 0.30
C SER A 310 -33.87 13.07 0.94
N THR A 311 -34.33 12.02 1.63
CA THR A 311 -33.49 10.99 2.23
C THR A 311 -32.60 10.29 1.20
N LEU A 312 -33.14 9.85 0.06
CA LEU A 312 -32.34 9.19 -0.98
C LEU A 312 -31.41 10.18 -1.68
N LYS A 313 -31.86 11.42 -1.89
CA LYS A 313 -31.06 12.46 -2.52
C LYS A 313 -29.82 12.80 -1.69
N GLU A 314 -30.00 13.05 -0.39
CA GLU A 314 -28.92 13.35 0.55
C GLU A 314 -27.99 12.15 0.76
N LYS A 315 -28.54 10.93 0.70
CA LYS A 315 -27.74 9.72 0.86
C LYS A 315 -26.89 9.40 -0.36
N TYR A 316 -27.45 9.47 -1.57
CA TYR A 316 -26.80 8.94 -2.77
C TYR A 316 -26.26 9.98 -3.73
N PHE A 317 -26.96 11.09 -3.92
CA PHE A 317 -26.63 12.09 -4.94
C PHE A 317 -25.65 13.14 -4.41
N ILE A 318 -24.57 12.67 -3.80
CA ILE A 318 -23.53 13.48 -3.17
C ILE A 318 -22.16 13.27 -3.85
N PRO A 319 -21.30 14.31 -3.92
CA PRO A 319 -19.98 14.21 -4.55
C PRO A 319 -19.12 13.06 -4.04
N ALA A 320 -19.21 12.74 -2.74
CA ALA A 320 -18.45 11.67 -2.11
C ALA A 320 -18.75 10.27 -2.68
N ARG A 321 -19.89 10.06 -3.36
CA ARG A 321 -20.22 8.78 -4.02
C ARG A 321 -19.81 8.71 -5.48
N VAL A 322 -19.30 9.78 -6.06
CA VAL A 322 -19.00 9.83 -7.48
C VAL A 322 -17.74 9.03 -7.79
N VAL A 323 -17.83 8.07 -8.70
CA VAL A 323 -16.66 7.39 -9.27
C VAL A 323 -16.32 7.99 -10.64
N GLY A 324 -15.04 8.29 -10.84
CA GLY A 324 -14.49 8.80 -12.10
C GLY A 324 -13.32 9.76 -11.91
N SER A 325 -12.80 10.32 -13.01
CA SER A 325 -11.62 11.22 -13.04
C SER A 325 -11.78 12.48 -12.20
N SER A 326 -13.03 12.93 -11.97
CA SER A 326 -13.37 14.08 -11.12
C SER A 326 -14.00 13.68 -9.78
N GLY A 327 -14.04 12.38 -9.49
CA GLY A 327 -14.56 11.81 -8.25
C GLY A 327 -13.51 10.91 -7.60
N LYS A 328 -13.99 9.85 -6.95
CA LYS A 328 -13.17 8.81 -6.34
C LYS A 328 -12.64 7.85 -7.39
N LYS A 329 -11.38 7.42 -7.20
CA LYS A 329 -10.78 6.29 -7.90
C LYS A 329 -10.86 5.09 -6.97
N VAL A 330 -11.40 3.98 -7.45
CA VAL A 330 -11.60 2.76 -6.68
C VAL A 330 -10.98 1.59 -7.42
N ALA A 331 -10.43 0.64 -6.66
CA ALA A 331 -9.86 -0.61 -7.16
C ALA A 331 -10.38 -1.80 -6.32
N PRO A 332 -11.71 -2.02 -6.25
CA PRO A 332 -12.28 -3.15 -5.51
C PRO A 332 -11.95 -4.48 -6.19
N LYS A 333 -12.10 -5.57 -5.42
CA LYS A 333 -12.07 -6.92 -5.98
C LYS A 333 -13.25 -7.18 -6.92
N LEU A 334 -14.38 -6.51 -6.70
CA LEU A 334 -15.57 -6.60 -7.54
C LEU A 334 -16.24 -5.24 -7.72
N TYR A 335 -16.42 -4.82 -8.97
CA TYR A 335 -17.15 -3.61 -9.35
C TYR A 335 -18.38 -4.00 -10.18
N ILE A 336 -19.57 -3.57 -9.75
CA ILE A 336 -20.83 -3.83 -10.48
C ILE A 336 -21.41 -2.51 -10.96
N ALA A 337 -21.43 -2.29 -12.27
CA ALA A 337 -21.94 -1.09 -12.92
C ALA A 337 -23.37 -1.29 -13.44
N ILE A 338 -24.33 -0.59 -12.86
CA ILE A 338 -25.76 -0.74 -13.14
C ILE A 338 -26.27 0.50 -13.88
N GLY A 339 -26.67 0.34 -15.14
CA GLY A 339 -27.22 1.45 -15.94
C GLY A 339 -26.23 2.60 -16.15
N ILE A 340 -24.94 2.28 -16.29
CA ILE A 340 -23.85 3.22 -16.56
C ILE A 340 -23.37 2.99 -18.01
N SER A 341 -23.20 4.06 -18.79
CA SER A 341 -22.77 3.96 -20.19
C SER A 341 -21.26 3.73 -20.36
N GLY A 342 -20.43 4.09 -19.38
CA GLY A 342 -18.98 3.93 -19.45
C GLY A 342 -18.25 5.07 -20.15
N ALA A 343 -18.68 6.33 -19.93
CA ALA A 343 -17.89 7.48 -20.40
C ALA A 343 -16.44 7.38 -19.87
N MET A 344 -15.45 7.75 -20.69
CA MET A 344 -14.01 7.68 -20.36
C MET A 344 -13.68 8.22 -18.95
N HIS A 345 -14.34 9.31 -18.56
CA HIS A 345 -14.18 9.89 -17.22
C HIS A 345 -14.62 8.95 -16.09
N HIS A 346 -15.69 8.18 -16.26
CA HIS A 346 -16.12 7.20 -15.25
C HIS A 346 -15.17 6.01 -15.20
N LEU A 347 -14.81 5.46 -16.36
CA LEU A 347 -13.88 4.32 -16.49
C LEU A 347 -12.54 4.61 -15.82
N ALA A 348 -12.00 5.82 -15.97
CA ALA A 348 -10.76 6.24 -15.31
C ALA A 348 -10.79 6.15 -13.77
N GLY A 349 -11.98 6.03 -13.16
CA GLY A 349 -12.15 5.85 -11.72
C GLY A 349 -12.40 4.42 -11.26
N MET A 350 -12.58 3.46 -12.15
CA MET A 350 -12.88 2.06 -11.78
C MET A 350 -12.12 1.00 -12.59
N LYS A 351 -11.37 1.38 -13.62
CA LYS A 351 -10.61 0.48 -14.50
C LYS A 351 -9.56 -0.40 -13.79
N GLU A 352 -9.20 -0.06 -12.55
CA GLU A 352 -8.24 -0.81 -11.73
C GLU A 352 -8.93 -1.85 -10.83
N SER A 353 -10.23 -2.09 -11.02
CA SER A 353 -10.97 -3.15 -10.31
C SER A 353 -10.56 -4.53 -10.83
N ASP A 354 -10.46 -5.53 -9.95
CA ASP A 354 -10.04 -6.89 -10.35
C ASP A 354 -11.08 -7.59 -11.24
N THR A 355 -12.37 -7.35 -10.98
CA THR A 355 -13.49 -7.92 -11.76
C THR A 355 -14.59 -6.89 -11.91
N VAL A 356 -15.04 -6.68 -13.15
CA VAL A 356 -16.08 -5.72 -13.53
C VAL A 356 -17.27 -6.45 -14.15
N ILE A 357 -18.44 -6.24 -13.55
CA ILE A 357 -19.74 -6.69 -14.08
C ILE A 357 -20.55 -5.47 -14.51
N ALA A 358 -21.07 -5.45 -15.72
CA ALA A 358 -21.92 -4.37 -16.22
C ALA A 358 -23.33 -4.87 -16.56
N ILE A 359 -24.36 -4.16 -16.09
CA ILE A 359 -25.77 -4.39 -16.41
C ILE A 359 -26.27 -3.19 -17.21
N ASN A 360 -26.46 -3.37 -18.51
CA ASN A 360 -26.92 -2.30 -19.39
C ASN A 360 -27.76 -2.88 -20.55
N PRO A 361 -28.93 -2.30 -20.87
CA PRO A 361 -29.73 -2.77 -22.00
C PRO A 361 -29.09 -2.47 -23.36
N ASP A 362 -28.20 -1.48 -23.44
CA ASP A 362 -27.51 -1.07 -24.67
C ASP A 362 -26.26 -1.96 -24.89
N PRO A 363 -26.26 -2.86 -25.89
CA PRO A 363 -25.14 -3.76 -26.16
C PRO A 363 -23.92 -3.05 -26.77
N ASP A 364 -24.06 -1.77 -27.15
CA ASP A 364 -23.00 -0.92 -27.71
C ASP A 364 -22.48 0.09 -26.69
N ALA A 365 -22.92 0.00 -25.42
CA ALA A 365 -22.44 0.89 -24.36
C ALA A 365 -20.92 0.71 -24.14
N PRO A 366 -20.12 1.81 -24.12
CA PRO A 366 -18.67 1.75 -23.91
C PRO A 366 -18.20 0.98 -22.67
N ILE A 367 -19.03 0.89 -21.63
CA ILE A 367 -18.70 0.12 -20.42
C ILE A 367 -18.49 -1.37 -20.69
N LYS A 368 -19.08 -1.90 -21.78
CA LYS A 368 -18.98 -3.31 -22.16
C LYS A 368 -17.53 -3.71 -22.43
N ASP A 369 -16.78 -2.85 -23.11
CA ASP A 369 -15.38 -3.12 -23.49
C ASP A 369 -14.44 -3.15 -22.28
N GLU A 370 -14.88 -2.59 -21.15
CA GLU A 370 -14.14 -2.52 -19.88
C GLU A 370 -14.78 -3.43 -18.80
N SER A 371 -15.65 -4.38 -19.20
CA SER A 371 -16.30 -5.32 -18.30
C SER A 371 -15.88 -6.76 -18.58
N ASP A 372 -15.57 -7.52 -17.52
CA ASP A 372 -15.33 -8.96 -17.62
C ASP A 372 -16.63 -9.73 -17.89
N ILE A 373 -17.75 -9.22 -17.35
CA ILE A 373 -19.08 -9.79 -17.55
C ILE A 373 -20.05 -8.67 -17.93
N PHE A 374 -20.67 -8.80 -19.11
CA PHE A 374 -21.71 -7.89 -19.57
C PHE A 374 -23.07 -8.60 -19.60
N ILE A 375 -24.04 -8.08 -18.85
CA ILE A 375 -25.42 -8.54 -18.84
C ILE A 375 -26.26 -7.55 -19.67
N GLN A 376 -26.64 -7.97 -20.87
CA GLN A 376 -27.56 -7.22 -21.70
C GLN A 376 -28.97 -7.36 -21.13
N GLY A 377 -29.43 -6.32 -20.42
CA GLY A 377 -30.75 -6.33 -19.80
C GLY A 377 -31.05 -5.05 -19.07
N ARG A 378 -32.34 -4.81 -18.82
CA ARG A 378 -32.76 -3.72 -17.95
C ARG A 378 -32.52 -4.10 -16.51
N LEU A 379 -32.13 -3.14 -15.68
CA LEU A 379 -31.81 -3.41 -14.28
C LEU A 379 -33.03 -3.96 -13.50
N GLU A 380 -34.24 -3.54 -13.89
CA GLU A 380 -35.49 -4.01 -13.28
C GLU A 380 -35.78 -5.49 -13.55
N ASP A 381 -35.26 -6.03 -14.65
CA ASP A 381 -35.42 -7.44 -15.01
C ASP A 381 -34.29 -8.29 -14.39
N VAL A 382 -33.08 -7.73 -14.33
CA VAL A 382 -31.87 -8.46 -13.92
C VAL A 382 -31.71 -8.51 -12.40
N LEU A 383 -31.86 -7.38 -11.71
CA LEU A 383 -31.57 -7.29 -10.28
C LEU A 383 -32.46 -8.19 -9.41
N PRO A 384 -33.78 -8.34 -9.66
CA PRO A 384 -34.61 -9.25 -8.86
C PRO A 384 -34.12 -10.69 -8.91
N ILE A 385 -33.69 -11.17 -10.08
CA ILE A 385 -33.17 -12.54 -10.29
C ILE A 385 -31.87 -12.72 -9.51
N LEU A 386 -30.97 -11.73 -9.56
CA LEU A 386 -29.71 -11.78 -8.82
C LEU A 386 -29.94 -11.76 -7.30
N ILE A 387 -30.84 -10.90 -6.82
CA ILE A 387 -31.21 -10.81 -5.41
C ILE A 387 -31.78 -12.16 -4.91
N GLU A 388 -32.68 -12.77 -5.68
CA GLU A 388 -33.27 -14.07 -5.33
C GLU A 388 -32.21 -15.19 -5.31
N SER A 389 -31.34 -15.23 -6.31
CA SER A 389 -30.25 -16.22 -6.41
C SER A 389 -29.28 -16.14 -5.23
N ILE A 390 -28.88 -14.92 -4.82
CA ILE A 390 -27.99 -14.73 -3.67
C ILE A 390 -28.66 -15.20 -2.38
N ARG A 391 -29.93 -14.84 -2.18
CA ARG A 391 -30.72 -15.29 -1.02
C ARG A 391 -30.91 -16.81 -0.98
N GLY A 392 -31.08 -17.44 -2.14
CA GLY A 392 -31.17 -18.90 -2.27
C GLY A 392 -29.87 -19.58 -1.88
N SER A 393 -28.74 -19.05 -2.37
CA SER A 393 -27.41 -19.58 -2.10
C SER A 393 -27.01 -19.48 -0.61
N GLU A 394 -27.40 -18.39 0.08
CA GLU A 394 -27.17 -18.27 1.54
C GLU A 394 -27.94 -19.31 2.37
N ARG A 395 -29.07 -19.83 1.86
CA ARG A 395 -29.85 -20.88 2.53
C ARG A 395 -29.22 -22.26 2.35
N GLU A 396 -28.58 -22.52 1.21
CA GLU A 396 -27.90 -23.81 0.94
C GLU A 396 -26.55 -23.94 1.67
N VAL A 397 -25.86 -22.83 1.97
CA VAL A 397 -24.58 -22.86 2.69
C VAL A 397 -24.74 -22.96 4.22
N ARG A 398 -25.95 -22.67 4.74
CA ARG A 398 -26.27 -22.72 6.18
C ARG A 398 -27.15 -23.90 6.61
N GLY A 399 -27.66 -24.68 5.65
CA GLY A 399 -28.32 -25.97 5.89
C GLY A 399 -27.33 -27.11 5.73
#